data_AF-A0A8T1SKY7-F1
#
_entry.id   AF-A0A8T1SKY7-F1
#
_cell.length_a   1.000
_cell.length_b   1.000
_cell.length_c   1.000
_cell.angle_alpha   90.00
_cell.angle_beta   90.00
_cell.angle_gamma   90.00
#
_symmetry.space_group_name_H-M   'P 1'
#
loop_
_entity.id
_entity.type
_entity.pdbx_description
1 polymer ?
#
loop_
_entity_poly.entity_id
_entity_poly.type
_entity_poly.pdbx_seq_one_letter_code
_entity_poly.pdbx_strand_id
1 'polypeptide(L)'
;FSNVISKSDVKSLAEADEQEVVAEVQEFYGDYIAVNPHVFSLNLLGCCQGRSWDLAQLSRTAQGLTALLLSLKKCPMIRYQLSSDPAKRLAECVKQVITKEYELFDFRRTEVPPLLLILDRSDDAITPLLNQWTYQAMVH
;
A
#
# COMPACT_ATOMS: atom_id res chain seq x y z
N PHE A 1 -5.83 13.02 6.97
CA PHE A 1 -5.53 11.59 7.19
C PHE A 1 -4.69 11.05 6.04
N SER A 2 -3.74 10.14 6.29
CA SER A 2 -2.88 9.58 5.23
C SER A 2 -3.57 8.49 4.38
N ASN A 3 -4.73 8.01 4.82
CA ASN A 3 -5.52 6.96 4.19
C ASN A 3 -7.03 7.25 4.37
N VAL A 4 -7.87 6.38 3.83
CA VAL A 4 -9.33 6.45 3.97
C VAL A 4 -9.72 6.37 5.45
N ILE A 5 -10.52 7.32 5.92
CA ILE A 5 -11.08 7.34 7.28
C ILE A 5 -12.53 6.84 7.29
N SER A 6 -12.88 6.05 8.30
CA SER A 6 -14.26 5.55 8.42
C SER A 6 -15.22 6.65 8.84
N LYS A 7 -16.49 6.58 8.39
CA LYS A 7 -17.53 7.54 8.81
C LYS A 7 -17.76 7.54 10.33
N SER A 8 -17.53 6.40 10.99
CA SER A 8 -17.59 6.29 12.46
C SER A 8 -16.46 7.05 13.15
N ASP A 9 -15.24 7.01 12.60
CA ASP A 9 -14.10 7.75 13.17
C ASP A 9 -14.29 9.25 12.96
N VAL A 10 -14.79 9.67 11.78
CA VAL A 10 -15.16 11.08 11.53
C VAL A 10 -16.23 11.55 12.51
N LYS A 11 -17.25 10.73 12.78
CA LYS A 11 -18.27 11.04 13.79
C LYS A 11 -17.67 11.20 15.19
N SER A 12 -16.74 10.31 15.55
CA SER A 12 -16.05 10.35 16.85
C SER A 12 -15.19 11.61 16.99
N LEU A 13 -14.53 12.04 15.92
CA LEU A 13 -13.77 13.30 15.88
C LEU A 13 -14.70 14.51 16.01
N ALA A 14 -15.85 14.49 15.33
CA ALA A 14 -16.83 15.57 15.42
C ALA A 14 -17.45 15.68 16.83
N GLU A 15 -17.72 14.56 17.49
CA GLU A 15 -18.19 14.54 18.88
C GLU A 15 -17.13 15.06 19.87
N ALA A 16 -15.85 14.90 19.55
CA ALA A 16 -14.74 15.36 20.38
C ALA A 16 -14.38 16.84 20.16
N ASP A 17 -14.87 17.49 19.10
CA ASP A 17 -14.59 18.91 18.80
C ASP A 17 -15.54 19.86 19.55
N GLU A 18 -15.53 19.80 20.88
CA GLU A 18 -16.40 20.63 21.74
C GLU A 18 -16.15 22.14 21.57
N GLN A 19 -14.96 22.52 21.09
CA GLN A 19 -14.56 23.91 20.90
C GLN A 19 -14.73 24.41 19.45
N GLU A 20 -15.24 23.55 18.56
CA GLU A 20 -15.48 23.86 17.14
C GLU A 20 -14.23 24.45 16.43
N VAL A 21 -13.06 23.93 16.76
CA VAL A 21 -11.77 24.45 16.24
C VAL A 21 -11.35 23.78 14.93
N VAL A 22 -11.97 22.66 14.56
CA VAL A 22 -11.64 21.93 13.32
C VAL A 22 -12.27 22.64 12.13
N ALA A 23 -11.42 23.34 11.35
CA ALA A 23 -11.86 24.04 10.15
C ALA A 23 -12.02 23.12 8.93
N GLU A 24 -11.18 22.07 8.82
CA GLU A 24 -11.14 21.22 7.64
C GLU A 24 -10.61 19.82 7.96
N VAL A 25 -11.19 18.81 7.31
CA VAL A 25 -10.73 17.42 7.34
C VAL A 25 -10.56 16.93 5.90
N GLN A 26 -9.34 16.54 5.55
CA GLN A 26 -9.00 15.99 4.24
C GLN A 26 -8.24 14.67 4.34
N GLU A 27 -8.44 13.83 3.34
CA GLU A 27 -7.63 12.64 3.07
C GLU A 27 -6.54 12.98 2.06
N PHE A 28 -5.29 12.69 2.41
CA PHE A 28 -4.12 12.87 1.55
C PHE A 28 -3.34 11.56 1.51
N TYR A 29 -3.42 10.84 0.39
CA TYR A 29 -2.98 9.44 0.27
C TYR A 29 -1.45 9.24 0.19
N GLY A 30 -0.70 9.76 1.16
CA GLY A 30 0.76 9.67 1.28
C GLY A 30 1.22 8.66 2.34
N ASP A 31 0.59 7.49 2.43
CA ASP A 31 0.83 6.50 3.50
C ASP A 31 2.04 5.57 3.26
N TYR A 32 3.12 6.12 2.72
CA TYR A 32 4.36 5.42 2.37
C TYR A 32 5.55 6.41 2.37
N ILE A 33 6.77 5.87 2.42
CA ILE A 33 8.00 6.66 2.34
C ILE A 33 8.54 6.59 0.92
N ALA A 34 8.57 7.74 0.23
CA ALA A 34 9.24 7.86 -1.06
C ALA A 34 10.76 7.90 -0.84
N VAL A 35 11.48 6.88 -1.34
CA VAL A 35 12.95 6.79 -1.22
C VAL A 35 13.61 7.43 -2.43
N ASN A 36 13.12 7.10 -3.62
CA ASN A 36 13.55 7.64 -4.91
C ASN A 36 12.30 7.85 -5.81
N PRO A 37 12.40 8.53 -6.97
CA PRO A 37 11.25 8.73 -7.87
C PRO A 37 10.51 7.45 -8.29
N HIS A 38 11.18 6.29 -8.23
CA HIS A 38 10.64 4.99 -8.62
C HIS A 38 10.74 3.94 -7.50
N VAL A 39 11.05 4.35 -6.27
CA VAL A 39 11.21 3.42 -5.13
C VAL A 39 10.50 4.00 -3.91
N PHE A 40 9.67 3.18 -3.28
CA PHE A 40 9.02 3.51 -2.02
C PHE A 40 9.23 2.39 -0.99
N SER A 41 9.00 2.70 0.28
CA SER A 41 8.98 1.75 1.39
C SER A 41 7.75 1.98 2.25
N LEU A 42 7.16 0.91 2.76
CA LEU A 42 6.11 0.98 3.79
C LEU A 42 6.68 1.01 5.21
N ASN A 43 8.01 0.96 5.34
CA ASN A 43 8.74 0.94 6.61
C ASN A 43 8.26 -0.17 7.57
N LEU A 44 8.05 -1.37 7.03
CA LEU A 44 7.64 -2.54 7.80
C LEU A 44 8.87 -3.41 8.09
N LEU A 45 9.10 -3.71 9.37
CA LEU A 45 10.24 -4.54 9.82
C LEU A 45 9.99 -6.05 9.61
N GLY A 46 8.74 -6.43 9.33
CA GLY A 46 8.33 -7.81 9.04
C GLY A 46 6.86 -7.82 8.65
N CYS A 47 6.48 -8.80 7.83
CA CYS A 47 5.12 -8.92 7.31
C CYS A 47 4.50 -10.30 7.56
N CYS A 48 5.34 -11.32 7.65
CA CYS A 48 4.94 -12.72 7.81
C CYS A 48 5.72 -13.37 8.94
N GLN A 49 5.07 -14.32 9.62
CA GLN A 49 5.73 -15.32 10.46
C GLN A 49 5.78 -16.62 9.66
N GLY A 50 6.97 -16.99 9.19
CA GLY A 50 7.13 -18.04 8.20
C GLY A 50 6.43 -17.67 6.89
N ARG A 51 5.47 -18.50 6.44
CA ARG A 51 4.66 -18.26 5.22
C ARG A 51 3.24 -17.76 5.53
N SER A 52 3.00 -17.29 6.76
CA SER A 52 1.70 -16.77 7.17
C SER A 52 1.80 -15.28 7.44
N TRP A 53 0.89 -14.50 6.87
CA TRP A 53 0.75 -13.09 7.18
C TRP A 53 0.49 -12.88 8.67
N ASP A 54 1.17 -11.89 9.25
CA ASP A 54 0.59 -11.20 10.39
C ASP A 54 -0.60 -10.37 9.89
N LEU A 55 -1.77 -10.50 10.54
CA LEU A 55 -3.00 -9.89 10.05
C LEU A 55 -2.95 -8.36 10.09
N ALA A 56 -2.29 -7.78 11.09
CA ALA A 56 -2.12 -6.34 11.16
C ALA A 56 -1.20 -5.85 10.04
N GLN A 57 -0.13 -6.58 9.75
CA GLN A 57 0.79 -6.25 8.64
C GLN A 57 0.14 -6.43 7.27
N LEU A 58 -0.72 -7.44 7.08
CA LEU A 58 -1.49 -7.61 5.84
C LEU A 58 -2.40 -6.40 5.59
N SER A 59 -3.16 -5.99 6.61
CA SER A 59 -4.01 -4.80 6.55
C SER A 59 -3.19 -3.53 6.26
N ARG A 60 -2.10 -3.33 7.02
CA ARG A 60 -1.19 -2.18 6.85
C ARG A 60 -0.58 -2.11 5.45
N THR A 61 -0.20 -3.27 4.90
CA THR A 61 0.37 -3.37 3.55
C THR A 61 -0.67 -3.04 2.49
N ALA A 62 -1.89 -3.57 2.62
CA ALA A 62 -2.98 -3.27 1.70
C ALA A 62 -3.36 -1.77 1.73
N GLN A 63 -3.40 -1.16 2.91
CA GLN A 63 -3.61 0.28 3.10
C GLN A 63 -2.52 1.11 2.43
N GLY A 64 -1.25 0.77 2.64
CA GLY A 64 -0.12 1.48 2.03
C GLY A 64 -0.11 1.37 0.50
N LEU A 65 -0.41 0.19 -0.05
CA LEU A 65 -0.55 -0.01 -1.50
C LEU A 65 -1.74 0.77 -2.07
N THR A 66 -2.87 0.78 -1.37
CA THR A 66 -4.04 1.59 -1.77
C THR A 66 -3.67 3.07 -1.84
N ALA A 67 -3.01 3.60 -0.82
CA ALA A 67 -2.58 5.00 -0.80
C ALA A 67 -1.60 5.33 -1.94
N LEU A 68 -0.65 4.44 -2.22
CA LEU A 68 0.25 4.57 -3.37
C LEU A 68 -0.52 4.62 -4.71
N LEU A 69 -1.50 3.73 -4.90
CA LEU A 69 -2.27 3.72 -6.14
C LEU A 69 -3.11 4.99 -6.31
N LEU A 70 -3.72 5.49 -5.22
CA LEU A 70 -4.50 6.72 -5.22
C LEU A 70 -3.64 7.96 -5.48
N SER A 71 -2.48 8.07 -4.81
CA SER A 71 -1.54 9.19 -5.04
C SER A 71 -1.00 9.22 -6.47
N LEU A 72 -0.75 8.05 -7.07
CA LEU A 72 -0.35 7.93 -8.48
C LEU A 72 -1.52 8.04 -9.47
N LYS A 73 -2.76 8.08 -8.98
CA LYS A 73 -4.01 8.05 -9.78
C LYS A 73 -4.04 6.87 -10.75
N LYS A 74 -3.78 5.65 -10.24
CA LYS A 74 -3.74 4.40 -11.02
C LYS A 74 -4.76 3.39 -10.49
N CYS A 75 -5.57 2.85 -11.39
CA CYS A 75 -6.42 1.69 -11.15
C CYS A 75 -5.83 0.48 -11.90
N PRO A 76 -5.07 -0.41 -11.22
CA PRO A 76 -4.26 -1.42 -11.89
C PRO A 76 -5.00 -2.74 -12.12
N MET A 77 -4.57 -3.48 -13.14
CA MET A 77 -4.70 -4.93 -13.15
C MET A 77 -3.74 -5.50 -12.11
N ILE A 78 -4.22 -6.39 -11.23
CA ILE A 78 -3.41 -6.99 -10.17
C ILE A 78 -2.98 -8.40 -10.60
N ARG A 79 -1.68 -8.66 -10.53
CA ARG A 79 -1.09 -10.00 -10.67
C ARG A 79 -0.21 -10.31 -9.47
N TYR A 80 -0.10 -11.59 -9.15
CA TYR A 80 0.72 -12.07 -8.04
C TYR A 80 1.48 -13.31 -8.46
N GLN A 81 2.58 -13.57 -7.76
CA GLN A 81 3.36 -14.79 -7.92
C GLN A 81 2.55 -16.02 -7.49
N LEU A 82 2.34 -16.97 -8.42
CA LEU A 82 1.47 -18.12 -8.20
C LEU A 82 1.93 -19.03 -7.05
N SER A 83 3.25 -19.14 -6.83
CA SER A 83 3.83 -19.97 -5.77
C SER A 83 3.75 -19.36 -4.37
N SER A 84 3.26 -18.13 -4.22
CA SER A 84 3.14 -17.44 -2.93
C SER A 84 1.68 -17.21 -2.53
N ASP A 85 1.20 -18.01 -1.58
CA ASP A 85 -0.09 -17.79 -0.92
C ASP A 85 -0.17 -16.42 -0.23
N PRO A 86 0.89 -15.92 0.46
CA PRO A 86 0.92 -14.55 0.97
C PRO A 86 0.69 -13.50 -0.11
N ALA A 87 1.37 -13.58 -1.26
CA ALA A 87 1.19 -12.62 -2.35
C ALA A 87 -0.24 -12.63 -2.89
N LYS A 88 -0.83 -13.83 -3.04
CA LYS A 88 -2.23 -13.99 -3.45
C LYS A 88 -3.19 -13.31 -2.46
N ARG A 89 -3.03 -13.54 -1.16
CA ARG A 89 -3.90 -12.92 -0.13
C ARG A 89 -3.82 -11.40 -0.17
N LEU A 90 -2.62 -10.83 -0.30
CA LEU A 90 -2.45 -9.38 -0.42
C LEU A 90 -3.12 -8.83 -1.68
N ALA A 91 -2.98 -9.52 -2.82
CA ALA A 91 -3.65 -9.14 -4.07
C ALA A 91 -5.18 -9.12 -3.92
N GLU A 92 -5.75 -10.12 -3.26
CA GLU A 92 -7.18 -10.21 -2.96
C GLU A 92 -7.63 -9.07 -2.04
N CYS A 93 -6.89 -8.76 -0.98
CA CYS A 93 -7.19 -7.63 -0.09
C CYS A 93 -7.17 -6.29 -0.82
N VAL A 94 -6.14 -6.01 -1.62
CA VAL A 94 -6.07 -4.76 -2.41
C VAL A 94 -7.22 -4.69 -3.42
N LYS A 95 -7.54 -5.79 -4.09
CA LYS A 95 -8.68 -5.86 -5.02
C LYS A 95 -10.01 -5.58 -4.31
N GLN A 96 -10.20 -6.12 -3.12
CA GLN A 96 -11.41 -5.87 -2.31
C GLN A 96 -11.53 -4.40 -1.94
N VAL A 97 -10.43 -3.76 -1.52
CA VAL A 97 -10.42 -2.32 -1.22
C VAL A 97 -10.78 -1.49 -2.44
N ILE A 98 -10.17 -1.75 -3.60
CA ILE A 98 -10.48 -1.05 -4.86
C ILE A 98 -11.96 -1.24 -5.24
N THR A 99 -12.51 -2.44 -5.05
CA THR A 99 -13.92 -2.72 -5.37
C THR A 99 -14.86 -2.00 -4.43
N LYS A 100 -14.54 -1.95 -3.13
CA LYS A 100 -15.34 -1.28 -2.10
C LYS A 100 -15.32 0.24 -2.29
N GLU A 101 -14.15 0.81 -2.58
CA GLU A 101 -13.93 2.24 -2.73
C GLU A 101 -13.83 2.64 -4.22
N TYR A 102 -14.65 2.03 -5.09
CA TYR A 102 -14.56 2.15 -6.54
C TYR A 102 -14.52 3.61 -7.04
N GLU A 103 -15.30 4.49 -6.43
CA GLU A 103 -15.36 5.92 -6.79
C GLU A 103 -14.01 6.63 -6.64
N LEU A 104 -13.20 6.24 -5.63
CA LEU A 104 -11.85 6.79 -5.46
C LEU A 104 -10.88 6.37 -6.58
N PHE A 105 -11.21 5.31 -7.30
CA PHE A 105 -10.40 4.73 -8.38
C PHE A 105 -10.95 5.03 -9.78
N ASP A 106 -11.99 5.85 -9.92
CA ASP A 106 -12.55 6.26 -11.22
C ASP A 106 -11.68 7.32 -11.91
N PHE A 107 -10.47 6.91 -12.29
CA PHE A 107 -9.52 7.76 -12.99
C PHE A 107 -9.72 7.71 -14.50
N ARG A 108 -9.16 8.70 -15.21
CA ARG A 108 -9.11 8.69 -16.68
C ARG A 108 -8.46 7.41 -17.17
N ARG A 109 -9.19 6.67 -18.01
CA ARG A 109 -8.71 5.41 -18.61
C ARG A 109 -7.51 5.67 -19.53
N THR A 110 -6.52 4.80 -19.42
CA THR A 110 -5.35 4.72 -20.32
C THR A 110 -5.53 3.58 -21.31
N GLU A 111 -4.89 3.66 -22.48
CA GLU A 111 -4.95 2.58 -23.49
C GLU A 111 -4.43 1.25 -22.95
N VAL A 112 -3.33 1.31 -22.19
CA VAL A 112 -2.78 0.17 -21.46
C VAL A 112 -3.07 0.36 -19.98
N PRO A 113 -3.79 -0.57 -19.32
CA PRO A 113 -4.04 -0.49 -17.89
C PRO A 113 -2.72 -0.68 -17.12
N PRO A 114 -2.49 0.07 -16.03
CA PRO A 114 -1.31 -0.13 -15.19
C PRO A 114 -1.33 -1.53 -14.56
N LEU A 115 -0.16 -2.07 -14.26
CA LEU A 115 0.00 -3.39 -13.64
C LEU A 115 0.54 -3.23 -12.22
N LEU A 116 -0.14 -3.82 -11.24
CA LEU A 116 0.42 -4.08 -9.92
C LEU A 116 0.85 -5.55 -9.88
N LEU A 117 2.16 -5.79 -9.83
CA LEU A 117 2.74 -7.13 -9.70
C LEU A 117 3.24 -7.32 -8.26
N ILE A 118 2.68 -8.33 -7.57
CA ILE A 118 3.05 -8.67 -6.19
C ILE A 118 3.93 -9.91 -6.20
N LEU A 119 5.15 -9.77 -5.68
CA LEU A 119 6.17 -10.81 -5.63
C LEU A 119 6.53 -11.12 -4.17
N ASP A 120 6.97 -12.35 -3.95
CA ASP A 120 7.46 -12.83 -2.66
C ASP A 120 8.98 -12.93 -2.70
N ARG A 121 9.66 -12.38 -1.68
CA ARG A 121 11.12 -12.37 -1.60
C ARG A 121 11.71 -13.78 -1.59
N SER A 122 10.95 -14.79 -1.15
CA SER A 122 11.43 -16.17 -1.06
C SER A 122 11.82 -16.81 -2.40
N ASP A 123 11.38 -16.24 -3.54
CA ASP A 123 11.79 -16.69 -4.88
C ASP A 123 13.22 -16.27 -5.25
N ASP A 124 13.70 -15.16 -4.66
CA ASP A 124 15.05 -14.64 -4.85
C ASP A 124 15.68 -14.30 -3.50
N ALA A 125 16.17 -15.36 -2.84
CA ALA A 125 16.91 -15.26 -1.59
C ALA A 125 18.37 -14.82 -1.78
N ILE A 126 18.88 -14.80 -3.03
CA ILE A 126 20.29 -14.54 -3.31
C ILE A 126 20.57 -13.04 -3.39
N THR A 127 19.80 -12.29 -4.19
CA THR A 127 20.02 -10.85 -4.40
C THR A 127 20.22 -10.03 -3.12
N PRO A 128 19.43 -10.19 -2.03
CA PRO A 128 19.65 -9.41 -0.81
C PRO A 128 20.92 -9.79 -0.03
N LEU A 129 21.56 -10.92 -0.34
CA LEU A 129 22.78 -11.41 0.33
C LEU A 129 24.07 -11.09 -0.44
N LEU A 130 23.96 -10.58 -1.66
CA LEU A 130 25.11 -10.23 -2.49
C LEU A 130 25.73 -8.91 -2.03
N ASN A 131 27.06 -8.85 -2.02
CA ASN A 131 27.78 -7.57 -1.91
C ASN A 131 27.52 -6.73 -3.15
N GLN A 132 26.93 -5.56 -2.95
CA GLN A 132 26.57 -4.64 -4.03
C GLN A 132 27.69 -3.61 -4.24
N TRP A 133 27.99 -3.30 -5.51
CA TRP A 133 29.08 -2.38 -5.89
C TRP A 133 28.59 -1.04 -6.42
N THR A 134 27.27 -0.83 -6.52
CA THR A 134 26.70 0.46 -6.89
C THR A 134 26.57 1.34 -5.65
N TYR A 135 26.84 2.65 -5.78
CA TYR A 135 26.98 3.56 -4.63
C TYR A 135 25.83 3.46 -3.61
N GLN A 136 24.58 3.59 -4.07
CA GLN A 136 23.43 3.55 -3.16
C GLN A 136 23.25 2.17 -2.49
N ALA A 137 23.48 1.07 -3.21
CA ALA A 137 23.30 -0.28 -2.67
C ALA A 137 24.46 -0.74 -1.78
N MET A 138 25.66 -0.18 -1.99
CA MET A 138 26.86 -0.46 -1.18
C MET A 138 26.85 0.28 0.15
N VAL A 139 26.23 1.47 0.21
CA VAL A 139 26.17 2.30 1.42
C VAL A 139 25.04 1.88 2.37
N HIS A 140 23.98 1.28 1.84
CA HIS A 140 22.81 0.83 2.59
C HIS A 140 23.12 -0.43 3.42
#